data_AF-A0A497AUN0-F1
#
_entry.id   AF-A0A497AUN0-F1
#
_cell.length_a   1.000
_cell.length_b   1.000
_cell.length_c   1.000
_cell.angle_alpha   90.00
_cell.angle_beta   90.00
_cell.angle_gamma   90.00
#
_symmetry.space_group_name_H-M   'P 1'
#
loop_
_entity.id
_entity.type
_entity.pdbx_description
1 polymer ?
#
loop_
_entity_poly.entity_id
_entity_poly.type
_entity_poly.pdbx_seq_one_letter_code
_entity_poly.pdbx_strand_id
1 'polypeptide(L)' 'MIGNDLVLRESKRSIIINGVDLRSFGIELTDYPSILLPPIENRTLTIEGRHGEIPLGYKFAPREFTLSFQVRG' A
#
# COMPACT_ATOMS: atom_id res chain seq x y z
N MET A 1 22.11 -4.02 -41.01
CA MET A 1 20.92 -4.24 -40.18
C MET A 1 21.22 -3.67 -38.81
N ILE A 2 20.62 -2.54 -38.45
CA ILE A 2 20.88 -1.84 -37.19
C ILE A 2 19.96 -2.48 -36.15
N GLY A 3 20.54 -3.18 -35.18
CA GLY A 3 19.80 -3.77 -34.07
C GLY A 3 19.19 -2.66 -33.22
N ASN A 4 17.87 -2.50 -33.32
CA ASN A 4 17.09 -1.73 -32.35
C ASN A 4 17.01 -2.54 -31.06
N ASP A 5 18.07 -2.52 -30.27
CA ASP A 5 18.00 -2.89 -28.86
C ASP A 5 17.24 -1.78 -28.13
N LEU A 6 15.91 -1.85 -28.20
CA LEU A 6 15.03 -1.18 -27.25
C LEU A 6 15.24 -1.85 -25.90
N VAL A 7 16.32 -1.47 -25.21
CA VAL A 7 16.45 -1.69 -23.77
C VAL A 7 15.30 -0.93 -23.13
N LEU A 8 14.19 -1.63 -22.89
CA LEU A 8 13.19 -1.26 -21.91
C LEU A 8 13.95 -1.11 -20.60
N ARG A 9 14.44 0.10 -20.32
CA ARG A 9 14.89 0.48 -18.99
C ARG A 9 13.65 0.39 -18.14
N GLU A 10 13.45 -0.75 -17.48
CA GLU A 10 12.44 -0.89 -16.43
C GLU A 10 12.59 0.34 -15.54
N SER A 11 11.54 1.16 -15.50
CA SER A 11 11.54 2.34 -14.65
C SER A 11 11.62 1.82 -13.22
N LYS A 12 12.78 2.02 -12.58
CA LYS A 12 13.04 1.55 -11.21
C LYS A 12 11.94 2.02 -10.29
N ARG A 13 11.26 1.06 -9.65
CA ARG A 13 10.12 1.29 -8.77
C ARG A 13 10.58 2.15 -7.58
N SER A 14 9.85 3.22 -7.29
CA SER A 14 10.18 4.17 -6.23
C SER A 14 8.95 4.59 -5.44
N ILE A 15 9.18 5.06 -4.23
CA ILE A 15 8.18 5.70 -3.38
C ILE A 15 8.66 7.08 -2.98
N ILE A 16 7.71 8.01 -2.89
CA ILE A 16 7.95 9.36 -2.38
C ILE A 16 7.32 9.43 -0.99
N ILE A 17 8.13 9.75 0.02
CA ILE A 17 7.67 9.97 1.39
C ILE A 17 7.95 11.42 1.74
N ASN A 18 6.92 12.17 2.14
CA ASN A 18 7.02 13.59 2.46
C ASN A 18 7.72 14.44 1.39
N GLY A 19 7.46 14.15 0.11
CA GLY A 19 8.07 14.85 -1.03
C GLY A 19 9.49 14.40 -1.39
N VAL A 20 10.06 13.44 -0.66
CA VAL A 20 11.40 12.91 -0.92
C VAL A 20 11.32 11.56 -1.62
N ASP A 21 11.93 11.47 -2.82
CA ASP A 21 12.11 10.20 -3.52
C ASP A 21 13.26 9.40 -2.89
N LEU A 22 12.95 8.22 -2.37
CA LEU A 22 13.93 7.39 -1.67
C LEU A 22 15.06 6.87 -2.56
N ARG A 23 14.91 6.91 -3.89
CA ARG A 23 16.00 6.57 -4.82
C ARG A 23 17.22 7.46 -4.67
N SER A 24 17.02 8.69 -4.18
CA SER A 24 18.13 9.61 -3.87
C SER A 24 19.07 9.08 -2.78
N PHE A 25 18.61 8.10 -1.98
CA PHE A 25 19.41 7.41 -0.97
C PHE A 25 19.83 5.99 -1.39
N GLY A 26 19.74 5.65 -2.68
CA GLY A 26 20.06 4.31 -3.17
C GLY A 26 19.03 3.23 -2.82
N ILE A 27 17.83 3.62 -2.37
CA ILE A 27 16.74 2.68 -2.06
C ILE A 27 15.90 2.43 -3.32
N GLU A 28 15.74 1.17 -3.69
CA GLU A 28 14.93 0.75 -4.83
C GLU A 28 13.88 -0.26 -4.37
N LEU A 29 12.60 -0.02 -4.69
CA LEU A 29 11.54 -0.95 -4.33
C LEU A 29 11.69 -2.25 -5.13
N THR A 30 11.62 -3.39 -4.45
CA THR A 30 11.57 -4.70 -5.11
C THR A 30 10.15 -5.05 -5.51
N ASP A 31 9.16 -4.56 -4.78
CA ASP A 31 7.74 -4.74 -5.08
C ASP A 31 6.90 -3.51 -4.73
N TYR A 32 5.71 -3.40 -5.32
CA TYR A 32 4.76 -2.37 -4.92
C TYR A 32 4.10 -2.76 -3.59
N PRO A 33 3.90 -1.81 -2.67
CA PRO A 33 3.09 -2.08 -1.50
C PRO A 33 1.68 -2.53 -1.95
N SER A 34 1.11 -3.48 -1.22
CA SER A 34 -0.28 -3.87 -1.42
C SER A 34 -1.20 -2.70 -0.99
N ILE A 35 -1.56 -1.82 -1.93
CA ILE A 35 -2.52 -0.71 -1.69
C ILE A 35 -3.94 -1.18 -2.00
N LEU A 36 -4.31 -2.36 -1.50
CA LEU A 36 -5.71 -2.80 -1.52
C LEU A 36 -6.59 -1.88 -0.64
N LEU A 37 -7.90 -1.92 -0.88
CA LEU A 37 -8.89 -1.19 -0.09
C LEU A 37 -8.64 -1.38 1.41
N PRO A 38 -8.73 -0.30 2.22
CA PRO A 38 -8.54 -0.39 3.66
C PRO A 38 -9.58 -1.35 4.27
N PRO A 39 -9.20 -2.09 5.33
CA PRO A 39 -10.13 -2.97 6.02
C PRO A 39 -11.32 -2.17 6.57
N ILE A 40 -12.49 -2.80 6.52
CA ILE A 40 -13.74 -2.20 6.97
C ILE A 40 -14.08 -2.78 8.34
N GLU A 41 -14.26 -1.90 9.33
CA GLU A 41 -14.78 -2.27 10.64
C GLU A 41 -16.28 -1.94 10.72
N ASN A 42 -17.09 -2.98 10.94
CA ASN A 42 -18.51 -2.82 11.19
C ASN A 42 -18.75 -2.25 12.59
N ARG A 43 -19.65 -1.29 12.69
CA ARG A 43 -20.11 -0.74 13.97
C ARG A 43 -21.48 -1.33 14.24
N THR A 44 -21.61 -2.08 15.32
CA THR A 44 -22.89 -2.62 15.77
C THR A 44 -23.19 -2.19 17.20
N LEU A 45 -24.47 -2.06 17.52
CA LEU A 45 -24.96 -1.83 18.87
C LEU A 45 -25.72 -3.08 19.34
N THR A 46 -25.29 -3.63 20.47
CA THR A 46 -26.01 -4.70 21.17
C THR A 46 -26.68 -4.12 22.39
N ILE A 47 -27.96 -4.44 22.58
CA ILE A 47 -28.75 -4.00 23.73
C ILE A 47 -28.90 -5.19 24.68
N GLU A 48 -28.43 -5.04 25.92
CA GLU A 48 -28.54 -6.09 26.93
C GLU A 48 -30.00 -6.54 27.11
N GLY A 49 -30.21 -7.86 27.17
CA GLY A 49 -31.55 -8.45 27.29
C GLY A 49 -32.37 -8.48 25.99
N ARG A 50 -31.82 -8.02 24.85
CA ARG A 50 -32.43 -8.19 23.52
C ARG A 50 -31.55 -9.05 22.62
N HIS A 51 -32.19 -9.92 21.83
CA HIS A 51 -31.49 -10.69 20.81
C HIS A 51 -31.32 -9.87 19.53
N GLY A 52 -30.11 -9.87 18.98
CA GLY A 52 -29.76 -9.21 17.72
C GLY A 52 -28.82 -8.01 17.87
N GLU A 53 -28.40 -7.48 16.73
CA GLU A 53 -27.47 -6.36 16.62
C GLU A 53 -28.06 -5.28 15.71
N ILE A 54 -27.90 -4.00 16.10
CA ILE A 54 -28.32 -2.87 15.29
C ILE A 54 -27.10 -2.36 14.51
N PRO A 55 -27.10 -2.39 13.16
CA PRO A 55 -26.00 -1.87 12.37
C PRO A 55 -25.96 -0.34 12.47
N LEU A 56 -24.81 0.20 12.86
CA LEU A 56 -24.53 1.64 12.94
C LEU A 56 -23.68 2.13 11.74
N GLY A 57 -23.47 1.26 10.75
CA GLY A 57 -22.66 1.51 9.57
C GLY A 57 -21.24 0.94 9.69
N TYR A 58 -20.35 1.47 8.86
CA TYR A 58 -18.97 1.02 8.75
C TYR A 58 -17.99 2.18 8.87
N LYS A 59 -16.77 1.89 9.33
CA LYS A 59 -15.64 2.81 9.28
C LYS A 59 -14.45 2.12 8.60
N PHE A 60 -13.63 2.91 7.91
CA PHE A 60 -12.35 2.43 7.42
C PHE A 60 -11.35 2.41 8.57
N ALA A 61 -10.75 1.24 8.80
CA ALA A 61 -9.74 1.10 9.84
C ALA A 61 -8.36 1.56 9.31
N PRO A 62 -7.49 2.08 10.20
CA PRO A 62 -6.10 2.34 9.84
C PRO A 62 -5.45 1.07 9.30
N ARG A 63 -4.61 1.22 8.28
CA ARG A 63 -3.88 0.12 7.69
C ARG A 63 -2.39 0.42 7.70
N GLU A 64 -1.63 -0.59 8.10
CA GLU A 64 -0.20 -0.64 7.87
C GLU A 64 0.08 -1.24 6.49
N PHE A 65 1.05 -0.69 5.78
CA PHE A 65 1.56 -1.27 4.55
C PHE A 65 3.04 -1.60 4.72
N THR A 66 3.45 -2.70 4.12
CA THR A 66 4.85 -3.14 4.09
C THR A 66 5.48 -2.71 2.79
N LEU A 67 6.69 -2.17 2.87
CA LEU A 67 7.53 -1.88 1.71
C LEU A 67 8.64 -2.90 1.62
N SER A 68 8.79 -3.52 0.45
CA SER A 68 9.94 -4.36 0.13
C SER A 68 10.90 -3.57 -0.74
N PHE A 69 12.14 -3.42 -0.28
CA PHE A 69 13.17 -2.65 -0.96
C PHE A 69 14.54 -3.29 -0.84
N GLN A 70 15.44 -2.88 -1.71
CA GLN A 70 16.86 -3.15 -1.64
C GLN A 70 17.64 -1.84 -1.56
N VAL A 71 18.78 -1.86 -0.87
CA VAL A 71 19.72 -0.74 -0.83
C VAL A 71 20.85 -1.06 -1.80
N ARG A 72 21.11 -0.15 -2.74
CA ARG A 72 22.24 -0.25 -3.67
C ARG A 72 23.28 0.80 -3.30
N GLY A 73 24.48 0.33 -2.96
CA GLY A 73 25.68 1.16 -2.81
C GLY A 73 26.41 1.38 -4.12
#